data_AF-A0A401PY34-F1
#
_entry.id   AF-A0A401PY34-F1
#
_cell.length_a   1.000
_cell.length_b   1.000
_cell.length_c   1.000
_cell.angle_alpha   90.00
_cell.angle_beta   90.00
_cell.angle_gamma   90.00
#
_symmetry.space_group_name_H-M   'P 1'
#
loop_
_entity.id
_entity.type
_entity.pdbx_description
1 polymer ?
#
loop_
_entity_poly.entity_id
_entity_poly.type
_entity_poly.pdbx_seq_one_letter_code
_entity_poly.pdbx_strand_id
1 'polypeptide(L)'
;LYNNFLTILDFLPGPHKKLFQNAADLLNFIKQMIQSHKESLQKDFPRDYIDSFLIKMEEEQHKHDLEFILMNLSWQSIHKFSKKFIERLMKWLDPVEDPLLKIE
;
A
#
# COMPACT_ATOMS: atom_id res chain seq x y z
N LEU A 1 -19.83 -2.08 2.44
CA LEU A 1 -19.60 -1.55 1.08
C LEU A 1 -18.13 -1.65 0.62
N TYR A 2 -17.13 -1.56 1.51
CA TYR A 2 -15.70 -1.70 1.14
C TYR A 2 -15.31 -3.09 0.59
N ASN A 3 -15.88 -4.18 1.10
CA ASN A 3 -15.51 -5.55 0.68
C ASN A 3 -15.89 -5.88 -0.77
N ASN A 4 -17.03 -5.39 -1.26
CA ASN A 4 -17.53 -5.76 -2.60
C ASN A 4 -16.67 -5.17 -3.72
N PHE A 5 -16.03 -4.02 -3.48
CA PHE A 5 -15.22 -3.33 -4.46
C PHE A 5 -13.90 -4.05 -4.77
N LEU A 6 -13.27 -4.64 -3.74
CA LEU A 6 -12.08 -5.48 -3.90
C LEU A 6 -12.40 -6.73 -4.73
N THR A 7 -13.56 -7.35 -4.49
CA THR A 7 -14.01 -8.50 -5.26
C THR A 7 -14.18 -8.17 -6.74
N ILE A 8 -14.80 -7.04 -7.08
CA ILE A 8 -14.97 -6.62 -8.48
C ILE A 8 -13.60 -6.34 -9.15
N LEU A 9 -12.67 -5.75 -8.41
CA LEU A 9 -11.31 -5.49 -8.88
C LEU A 9 -10.52 -6.76 -9.19
N ASP A 10 -10.73 -7.82 -8.42
CA ASP A 10 -10.08 -9.12 -8.65
C ASP A 10 -10.58 -9.82 -9.92
N PHE A 11 -11.84 -9.57 -10.33
CA PHE A 11 -12.38 -10.12 -11.57
C PHE A 11 -11.93 -9.37 -12.82
N LEU A 12 -11.56 -8.09 -12.71
CA LEU A 12 -11.08 -7.30 -13.85
C LEU A 12 -9.63 -7.68 -14.22
N PRO A 13 -9.35 -8.13 -15.45
CA PRO A 13 -7.98 -8.29 -15.92
C PRO A 13 -7.35 -6.91 -16.11
N GLY A 14 -6.20 -6.65 -15.49
CA GLY A 14 -5.55 -5.35 -15.64
C GLY A 14 -4.20 -5.24 -14.93
N PRO A 15 -3.45 -4.16 -15.21
CA PRO A 15 -2.11 -3.91 -14.67
C PRO A 15 -2.12 -3.69 -13.15
N HIS A 16 -3.30 -3.41 -12.55
CA HIS A 16 -3.47 -3.29 -11.10
C HIS A 16 -3.11 -4.58 -10.36
N LYS A 17 -3.38 -5.77 -10.94
CA LYS A 17 -2.99 -7.06 -10.33
C LYS A 17 -1.46 -7.15 -10.15
N LYS A 18 -0.71 -6.77 -11.18
CA LYS A 18 0.75 -6.72 -11.14
C LYS A 18 1.25 -5.63 -10.18
N LEU A 19 0.56 -4.50 -10.11
CA LEU A 19 0.88 -3.41 -9.20
C LEU A 19 0.69 -3.83 -7.72
N PHE A 20 -0.39 -4.55 -7.41
CA PHE A 20 -0.63 -5.11 -6.08
C PHE A 20 0.35 -6.22 -5.72
N GLN A 21 0.69 -7.10 -6.65
CA GLN A 21 1.74 -8.11 -6.46
C GLN A 21 3.10 -7.46 -6.15
N ASN A 22 3.54 -6.50 -6.97
CA ASN A 22 4.78 -5.77 -6.74
C ASN A 22 4.79 -5.03 -5.39
N ALA A 23 3.65 -4.46 -4.98
CA ALA A 23 3.53 -3.80 -3.68
C ALA A 23 3.64 -4.82 -2.52
N ALA A 24 3.01 -5.98 -2.64
CA ALA A 24 3.13 -7.05 -1.65
C ALA A 24 4.57 -7.58 -1.55
N ASP A 25 5.24 -7.76 -2.69
CA ASP A 25 6.64 -8.20 -2.75
C ASP A 25 7.58 -7.18 -2.12
N LEU A 26 7.37 -5.88 -2.38
CA LEU A 26 8.14 -4.80 -1.77
C LEU A 26 7.95 -4.77 -0.24
N LEU A 27 6.72 -4.95 0.23
CA LEU A 27 6.43 -5.00 1.67
C LEU A 27 7.10 -6.20 2.34
N ASN A 28 7.07 -7.37 1.69
CA ASN A 28 7.77 -8.55 2.18
C ASN A 28 9.29 -8.34 2.23
N PHE A 29 9.87 -7.72 1.20
CA PHE A 29 11.29 -7.40 1.17
C PHE A 29 11.69 -6.46 2.31
N ILE A 30 10.94 -5.36 2.50
CA ILE A 30 11.16 -4.41 3.61
C ILE A 30 11.05 -5.13 4.96
N LYS A 31 10.06 -6.00 5.13
CA LYS A 31 9.88 -6.78 6.36
C LYS A 31 11.06 -7.71 6.65
N GLN A 32 11.54 -8.44 5.64
CA GLN A 32 12.72 -9.31 5.76
C GLN A 32 13.98 -8.52 6.09
N MET A 33 14.19 -7.39 5.43
CA MET A 33 15.31 -6.49 5.70
C MET A 33 15.30 -6.03 7.16
N ILE A 34 14.17 -5.52 7.64
CA ILE A 34 14.00 -5.09 9.03
C ILE A 34 14.27 -6.24 10.01
N GLN A 35 13.77 -7.44 9.72
CA GLN A 35 13.97 -8.61 10.57
C GLN A 35 15.46 -8.97 10.67
N SER A 36 16.17 -8.97 9.55
CA SER A 36 17.62 -9.20 9.52
C SER A 36 18.42 -8.13 10.30
N HIS A 37 18.00 -6.87 10.23
CA HIS A 37 18.62 -5.79 11.01
C HIS A 37 18.34 -5.98 12.51
N LYS A 38 17.11 -6.35 12.89
CA LYS A 38 16.76 -6.66 14.30
C LYS A 38 17.58 -7.83 14.87
N GLU A 39 17.80 -8.89 14.10
CA GLU A 39 18.57 -10.07 14.55
C GLU A 39 20.07 -9.76 14.74
N SER A 40 20.60 -8.81 13.98
CA SER A 40 22.01 -8.41 14.03
C SER A 40 22.24 -7.05 14.72
N LEU A 41 21.21 -6.51 15.37
CA LEU A 41 21.23 -5.14 15.91
C LEU A 41 22.20 -5.03 17.09
N GLN A 42 23.17 -4.14 16.97
CA GLN A 42 24.07 -3.75 18.06
C GLN A 42 23.75 -2.32 18.48
N LYS A 43 23.17 -2.14 19.66
CA LYS A 43 22.71 -0.82 20.16
C LYS A 43 23.84 0.20 20.29
N ASP A 44 25.04 -0.28 20.61
CA ASP A 44 26.21 0.57 20.83
C ASP A 44 26.84 1.06 19.51
N PHE A 45 26.55 0.39 18.39
CA PHE A 45 27.14 0.67 17.08
C PHE A 45 26.11 0.49 15.95
N PRO A 46 25.21 1.47 15.73
CA PRO A 46 24.30 1.44 14.59
C PRO A 46 25.08 1.53 13.27
N ARG A 47 24.89 0.55 12.38
CA ARG A 47 25.63 0.46 11.12
C ARG A 47 25.04 1.38 10.05
N ASP A 48 23.74 1.56 10.08
CA ASP A 48 23.00 2.35 9.12
C ASP A 48 21.76 3.03 9.73
N TYR A 49 21.01 3.72 8.87
CA TYR A 49 19.79 4.40 9.24
C TYR A 49 18.73 3.44 9.80
N ILE A 50 18.68 2.19 9.35
CA ILE A 50 17.69 1.21 9.81
C ILE A 50 17.99 0.81 11.24
N ASP A 51 19.26 0.52 11.57
CA ASP A 51 19.67 0.23 12.94
C ASP A 51 19.39 1.41 13.89
N SER A 52 19.73 2.63 13.45
CA SER A 52 19.49 3.86 14.23
C SER A 52 17.99 4.09 14.46
N PHE A 53 17.17 3.84 13.44
CA PHE A 53 15.72 3.91 13.53
C PHE A 53 15.17 2.85 14.50
N LEU A 54 15.66 1.61 14.41
CA LEU A 54 15.24 0.52 15.29
C LEU A 54 15.56 0.78 16.76
N ILE A 55 16.75 1.31 17.06
CA ILE A 55 17.15 1.68 18.43
C ILE A 55 16.24 2.77 18.98
N LYS A 56 16.03 3.85 18.22
CA LYS A 56 15.16 4.96 18.62
C LYS A 56 13.72 4.50 18.89
N MET A 57 13.21 3.60 18.05
CA MET A 57 11.87 3.03 18.22
C MET A 57 11.74 2.15 19.46
N GLU A 58 12.82 1.47 19.86
CA GLU A 58 12.85 0.69 21.09
C GLU A 58 12.92 1.58 22.33
N GLU A 59 13.67 2.69 22.26
CA GLU A 59 13.75 3.72 23.31
C GLU A 59 12.41 4.41 23.56
N GLU A 60 11.66 4.71 22.50
CA GLU A 60 10.34 5.34 22.61
C GLU A 60 9.22 4.32 23.01
N GLN A 61 9.55 3.08 23.37
CA GLN A 61 8.62 1.97 23.70
C GLN A 61 7.59 1.63 22.60
N HIS A 62 7.80 2.15 21.41
CA HIS A 62 6.94 2.04 20.24
C HIS A 62 7.23 0.75 19.46
N LYS A 63 7.29 -0.40 20.15
CA LYS A 63 7.55 -1.72 19.54
C LYS A 63 6.52 -2.13 18.48
N HIS A 64 5.31 -1.56 18.55
CA HIS A 64 4.25 -1.75 17.57
C HIS A 64 4.34 -0.81 16.37
N ASP A 65 5.17 0.22 16.42
CA ASP A 65 5.02 1.34 15.52
C ASP A 65 5.68 1.11 14.16
N LEU A 66 6.65 0.21 14.01
CA LEU A 66 7.23 0.00 12.67
C LEU A 66 6.28 -0.80 11.76
N GLU A 67 5.67 -1.87 12.28
CA GLU A 67 4.59 -2.55 11.55
C GLU A 67 3.39 -1.62 11.40
N PHE A 68 3.05 -0.81 12.42
CA PHE A 68 1.96 0.16 12.31
C PHE A 68 2.26 1.30 11.33
N ILE A 69 3.49 1.81 11.25
CA ILE A 69 3.92 2.86 10.32
C ILE A 69 3.95 2.29 8.91
N LEU A 70 4.53 1.11 8.70
CA LEU A 70 4.50 0.45 7.40
C LEU A 70 3.06 0.13 6.98
N MET A 71 2.23 -0.35 7.90
CA MET A 71 0.82 -0.61 7.64
C MET A 71 0.03 0.67 7.38
N ASN A 72 0.30 1.75 8.11
CA ASN A 72 -0.34 3.05 7.93
C ASN A 72 0.10 3.72 6.63
N LEU A 73 1.38 3.67 6.27
CA LEU A 73 1.92 4.17 4.99
C LEU A 73 1.37 3.35 3.82
N SER A 74 1.28 2.02 3.97
CA SER A 74 0.66 1.13 2.98
C SER A 74 -0.82 1.44 2.82
N TRP A 75 -1.53 1.60 3.94
CA TRP A 75 -2.95 1.93 3.98
C TRP A 75 -3.23 3.28 3.33
N GLN A 76 -2.46 4.32 3.64
CA GLN A 76 -2.58 5.64 3.03
C GLN A 76 -2.31 5.59 1.52
N SER A 77 -1.30 4.82 1.10
CA SER A 77 -0.97 4.63 -0.31
C SER A 77 -2.09 3.91 -1.06
N ILE A 78 -2.62 2.82 -0.48
CA ILE A 78 -3.76 2.05 -1.02
C ILE A 78 -5.02 2.92 -1.04
N HIS A 79 -5.31 3.67 0.02
CA HIS A 79 -6.46 4.56 0.12
C HIS A 79 -6.41 5.63 -0.98
N LYS A 80 -5.27 6.31 -1.15
CA LYS A 80 -5.08 7.35 -2.16
C LYS A 80 -5.16 6.79 -3.58
N PHE A 81 -4.57 5.62 -3.81
CA PHE A 81 -4.69 4.91 -5.09
C PHE A 81 -6.14 4.54 -5.39
N SER A 82 -6.82 3.89 -4.43
CA SER A 82 -8.21 3.45 -4.56
C SER A 82 -9.14 4.61 -4.85
N LYS A 83 -8.97 5.75 -4.15
CA LYS A 83 -9.73 6.97 -4.40
C LYS A 83 -9.56 7.46 -5.84
N LYS A 84 -8.32 7.62 -6.30
CA LYS A 84 -8.02 8.10 -7.67
C LYS A 84 -8.50 7.12 -8.75
N PHE A 85 -8.44 5.83 -8.44
CA PHE A 85 -8.93 4.77 -9.32
C PHE A 85 -10.46 4.79 -9.43
N ILE A 86 -11.17 4.84 -8.30
CA ILE A 86 -12.64 4.97 -8.25
C ILE A 86 -13.10 6.22 -8.99
N GLU A 87 -12.46 7.37 -8.76
CA GLU A 87 -12.80 8.61 -9.48
C GLU A 87 -12.66 8.47 -11.00
N ARG A 88 -11.61 7.79 -11.48
CA ARG A 88 -11.43 7.50 -12.91
C ARG A 88 -12.46 6.50 -13.42
N LEU A 89 -12.81 5.50 -12.62
CA LEU A 89 -13.75 4.46 -12.99
C LEU A 89 -15.18 5.00 -13.05
N MET A 90 -15.56 5.87 -12.11
CA MET A 90 -16.84 6.60 -12.14
C MET A 90 -16.92 7.51 -13.36
N LYS A 91 -15.85 8.24 -13.70
CA LYS A 91 -15.80 9.04 -14.95
C LYS A 91 -15.89 8.20 -16.23
N TRP A 92 -15.46 6.94 -16.18
CA TRP A 92 -15.56 6.02 -17.31
C TRP A 92 -16.96 5.38 -17.38
N LEU A 93 -17.60 5.17 -16.23
CA LEU A 93 -18.98 4.68 -16.10
C LEU A 93 -20.02 5.77 -16.33
N ASP A 94 -19.67 7.04 -16.22
CA ASP A 94 -20.50 8.13 -16.70
C ASP A 94 -20.77 7.85 -18.18
N PRO A 95 -22.02 7.53 -18.57
CA PRO A 95 -22.32 7.35 -19.97
C PRO A 95 -21.98 8.67 -20.64
N VAL A 96 -21.05 8.63 -21.59
CA VAL A 96 -21.00 9.66 -22.62
C VAL A 96 -22.42 9.73 -23.13
N GLU A 97 -23.13 10.83 -22.88
CA GLU A 97 -24.40 11.11 -23.54
C GLU A 97 -24.10 11.05 -25.03
N ASP A 98 -24.36 9.89 -25.63
CA ASP A 98 -24.17 9.68 -27.05
C ASP A 98 -25.15 10.62 -27.74
N PRO A 99 -24.68 11.64 -28.48
CA PRO A 99 -25.56 12.57 -29.17
C PRO A 99 -26.47 11.88 -30.18
N LEU A 100 -26.16 10.63 -30.56
CA LEU A 100 -26.88 9.84 -31.55
C LEU A 100 -28.10 9.09 -30.98
N LEU A 101 -28.30 9.06 -29.66
CA LEU A 101 -29.47 8.43 -29.02
C LEU A 101 -30.68 9.38 -28.86
N LYS A 102 -30.63 10.58 -29.46
CA LYS A 102 -31.76 11.56 -29.50
C LYS A 102 -32.55 11.57 -30.81
N ILE A 103 -32.31 10.60 -31.70
CA ILE A 103 -32.98 10.52 -33.00
C ILE A 103 -33.78 9.21 -33.09
N GLU A 104 -34.82 9.09 -32.25
CA GLU A 104 -36.00 8.24 -32.50
C GLU A 104 -37.20 8.80 -31.73
#